data_AF-A0AAV7UUH8-F1
#
_entry.id   AF-A0AAV7UUH8-F1
#
_cell.length_a   1.000
_cell.length_b   1.000
_cell.length_c   1.000
_cell.angle_alpha   90.00
_cell.angle_beta   90.00
_cell.angle_gamma   90.00
#
_symmetry.space_group_name_H-M   'P 1'
#
loop_
_entity.id
_entity.type
_entity.pdbx_description
1 polymer ?
#
loop_
_entity_poly.entity_id
_entity_poly.type
_entity_poly.pdbx_seq_one_letter_code
_entity_poly.pdbx_strand_id
1 'polypeptide(L)'
;MRALVSYLVNFNRLVAETSWPEEKQAVLFYKGLKEELKDILAQIDPQPTDFQELTNLVLRLDHRLAERKGTLKKIEKYSWRVHDNRDSRTPKERTPEPMEIGTIRRPLTKDEKDLRRKNGQCLYCGRKGNFAKDCRIKPKNKQGPVQKVAANAPVELEN
;
A
#
# COMPACT_ATOMS: atom_id res chain seq x y z
N MET A 1 -19.36 -5.30 4.56
CA MET A 1 -18.90 -6.60 4.01
C MET A 1 -19.57 -7.70 4.80
N ARG A 2 -20.38 -8.56 4.18
CA ARG A 2 -20.93 -9.74 4.85
C ARG A 2 -19.81 -10.76 5.06
N ALA A 3 -19.65 -11.23 6.29
CA ALA A 3 -18.73 -12.33 6.62
C ALA A 3 -19.21 -13.61 5.92
N LEU A 4 -18.30 -14.42 5.39
CA LEU A 4 -18.67 -15.67 4.69
C LEU A 4 -19.58 -16.57 5.55
N VAL A 5 -19.34 -16.59 6.86
CA VAL A 5 -20.17 -17.29 7.85
C VAL A 5 -21.64 -16.88 7.78
N SER A 6 -21.94 -15.57 7.66
CA SER A 6 -23.32 -15.09 7.54
C SER A 6 -23.98 -15.50 6.21
N TYR A 7 -23.19 -15.64 5.16
CA TYR A 7 -23.67 -16.15 3.88
C TYR A 7 -23.97 -17.65 3.97
N LEU A 8 -23.09 -18.44 4.58
CA LEU A 8 -23.28 -19.87 4.79
C LEU A 8 -24.54 -20.20 5.58
N VAL A 9 -24.85 -19.44 6.64
CA VAL A 9 -26.09 -19.64 7.41
C VAL A 9 -27.33 -19.45 6.53
N ASN A 10 -27.37 -18.40 5.71
CA ASN A 10 -28.48 -18.16 4.80
C ASN A 10 -28.55 -19.21 3.69
N PHE A 11 -27.41 -19.64 3.17
CA PHE A 11 -27.33 -20.68 2.15
C PHE A 11 -27.85 -22.02 2.69
N ASN A 12 -27.40 -22.43 3.88
CA ASN A 12 -27.85 -23.67 4.51
C ASN A 12 -29.35 -23.65 4.82
N ARG A 13 -29.90 -22.48 5.18
CA ARG A 13 -31.36 -22.33 5.33
C ARG A 13 -32.08 -22.60 4.01
N LEU A 14 -31.60 -22.03 2.90
CA LEU A 14 -32.18 -22.26 1.57
C LEU A 14 -32.06 -23.74 1.15
N VAL A 15 -30.90 -24.36 1.39
CA VAL A 15 -30.68 -25.78 1.10
C VAL A 15 -31.66 -26.66 1.88
N ALA A 16 -31.93 -26.34 3.14
CA ALA A 16 -32.91 -27.06 3.97
C ALA A 16 -34.35 -26.88 3.47
N GLU A 17 -34.70 -25.70 2.96
CA GLU A 17 -36.02 -25.41 2.39
C GLU A 17 -36.25 -26.10 1.03
N THR A 18 -35.20 -26.25 0.22
CA THR A 18 -35.31 -26.72 -1.17
C THR A 18 -34.85 -28.17 -1.38
N SER A 19 -34.23 -28.81 -0.36
CA SER A 19 -33.68 -30.18 -0.41
C SER A 19 -32.86 -30.46 -1.67
N TRP A 20 -31.93 -29.58 -2.02
CA TRP A 20 -31.10 -29.77 -3.21
C TRP A 20 -30.09 -30.92 -3.04
N PRO A 21 -29.80 -31.68 -4.11
CA PRO A 21 -28.74 -32.68 -4.08
C PRO A 21 -27.37 -32.01 -3.92
N GLU A 22 -26.44 -32.69 -3.25
CA GLU A 22 -25.12 -32.16 -2.84
C GLU A 22 -24.30 -31.62 -4.02
N GLU A 23 -24.37 -32.29 -5.18
CA GLU A 23 -23.74 -31.84 -6.43
C GLU A 23 -24.17 -30.43 -6.84
N LYS A 24 -25.46 -30.09 -6.65
CA LYS A 24 -25.99 -28.76 -6.96
C LYS A 24 -25.62 -27.74 -5.88
N GLN A 25 -25.48 -28.18 -4.62
CA GLN A 25 -25.09 -27.31 -3.53
C GLN A 25 -23.68 -26.73 -3.76
N ALA A 26 -22.71 -27.57 -4.13
CA ALA A 26 -21.35 -27.13 -4.45
C ALA A 26 -21.33 -26.09 -5.59
N VAL A 27 -22.05 -26.35 -6.68
CA VAL A 27 -22.10 -25.45 -7.85
C VAL A 27 -22.76 -24.11 -7.50
N LEU A 28 -23.89 -24.14 -6.78
CA LEU A 28 -24.61 -22.93 -6.39
C LEU A 28 -23.85 -22.12 -5.35
N PHE A 29 -23.21 -22.79 -4.41
CA PHE A 29 -22.31 -22.17 -3.44
C PHE A 29 -21.17 -21.47 -4.15
N TYR A 30 -20.45 -22.15 -5.05
CA TYR A 30 -19.37 -21.57 -5.85
C TYR A 30 -19.83 -20.32 -6.62
N LYS A 31 -21.00 -20.37 -7.27
CA LYS A 31 -21.57 -19.21 -7.98
C LYS A 31 -21.79 -18.00 -7.07
N GLY A 32 -22.23 -18.22 -5.84
CA GLY A 32 -22.52 -17.17 -4.86
C GLY A 32 -21.30 -16.62 -4.11
N LEU A 33 -20.10 -17.19 -4.32
CA LEU A 33 -18.86 -16.68 -3.73
C LEU A 33 -18.46 -15.32 -4.32
N LYS A 34 -17.69 -14.57 -3.53
CA LYS A 34 -17.04 -13.33 -3.98
C LYS A 34 -15.99 -13.65 -5.05
N GLU A 35 -15.83 -12.75 -6.01
CA GLU A 35 -14.85 -12.92 -7.11
C GLU A 35 -13.43 -13.17 -6.60
N GLU A 36 -12.99 -12.42 -5.58
CA GLU A 36 -11.68 -12.61 -4.95
C GLU A 36 -11.43 -14.04 -4.46
N LEU A 37 -12.47 -14.75 -4.00
CA LEU A 37 -12.36 -16.14 -3.55
C LEU A 37 -12.35 -17.10 -4.74
N LYS A 38 -13.14 -16.81 -5.79
CA LYS A 38 -13.16 -17.61 -7.03
C LYS A 38 -11.81 -17.57 -7.74
N ASP A 39 -11.18 -16.39 -7.83
CA ASP A 39 -9.87 -16.21 -8.45
C ASP A 39 -8.78 -17.05 -7.76
N ILE A 40 -8.86 -17.19 -6.44
CA ILE A 40 -7.92 -18.02 -5.67
C ILE A 40 -8.24 -19.49 -5.84
N LEU A 41 -9.52 -19.87 -5.83
CA LEU A 41 -9.94 -21.26 -6.07
C LEU A 41 -9.52 -21.73 -7.47
N ALA A 42 -9.55 -20.86 -8.47
CA ALA A 42 -9.10 -21.17 -9.84
C ALA A 42 -7.60 -21.50 -9.94
N GLN A 43 -6.80 -21.22 -8.90
CA GLN A 43 -5.36 -21.53 -8.84
C GLN A 43 -5.07 -22.84 -8.09
N ILE A 44 -6.10 -23.53 -7.58
CA ILE A 44 -5.96 -24.75 -6.77
C ILE A 44 -6.38 -25.96 -7.61
N ASP A 45 -5.42 -26.84 -7.88
CA ASP A 45 -5.62 -28.11 -8.59
C ASP A 45 -5.29 -29.31 -7.68
N PRO A 46 -6.17 -30.32 -7.57
CA PRO A 46 -7.51 -30.39 -8.17
C PRO A 46 -8.54 -29.51 -7.45
N GLN A 47 -9.53 -29.01 -8.21
CA GLN A 47 -10.61 -28.22 -7.64
C GLN A 47 -11.55 -29.12 -6.80
N PRO A 48 -11.87 -28.73 -5.55
CA PRO A 48 -12.77 -29.52 -4.71
C PRO A 48 -14.18 -29.51 -5.31
N THR A 49 -14.70 -30.70 -5.58
CA THR A 49 -16.08 -30.94 -6.05
C THR A 49 -17.05 -31.16 -4.90
N ASP A 50 -16.55 -31.61 -3.75
CA ASP A 50 -17.33 -31.85 -2.55
C ASP A 50 -17.72 -30.54 -1.85
N PHE A 51 -18.97 -30.43 -1.40
CA PHE A 51 -19.48 -29.21 -0.78
C PHE A 51 -18.81 -28.90 0.56
N GLN A 52 -18.54 -29.92 1.38
CA GLN A 52 -17.87 -29.76 2.67
C GLN A 52 -16.41 -29.33 2.47
N GLU A 53 -15.71 -29.99 1.55
CA GLU A 53 -14.32 -29.67 1.23
C GLU A 53 -14.19 -28.23 0.67
N LEU A 54 -15.07 -27.86 -0.26
CA LEU A 54 -15.13 -26.51 -0.81
C LEU A 54 -15.42 -25.47 0.29
N THR A 55 -16.39 -25.75 1.17
CA THR A 55 -16.74 -24.84 2.27
C THR A 55 -15.55 -24.62 3.21
N ASN A 56 -14.88 -25.69 3.62
CA ASN A 56 -13.71 -25.62 4.51
C ASN A 56 -12.53 -24.88 3.86
N LEU A 57 -12.30 -25.08 2.57
CA LEU A 57 -11.27 -24.37 1.83
C LEU A 57 -11.57 -22.86 1.76
N VAL A 58 -12.80 -22.51 1.37
CA VAL A 58 -13.22 -21.11 1.23
C VAL A 58 -13.19 -20.39 2.58
N LEU A 59 -13.57 -21.06 3.67
CA LEU A 59 -13.50 -20.48 5.02
C LEU A 59 -12.06 -20.12 5.42
N ARG A 60 -11.11 -21.03 5.16
CA ARG A 60 -9.68 -20.76 5.38
C ARG A 60 -9.17 -19.61 4.52
N LEU A 61 -9.62 -19.50 3.28
CA LEU A 61 -9.26 -18.41 2.38
C LEU A 61 -9.85 -17.07 2.84
N ASP A 62 -11.11 -17.01 3.29
CA ASP A 62 -11.73 -15.79 3.82
C ASP A 62 -11.00 -15.29 5.07
N HIS A 63 -10.59 -16.19 5.96
CA HIS A 63 -9.73 -15.84 7.11
C HIS A 63 -8.39 -15.25 6.67
N ARG A 64 -7.67 -15.92 5.76
CA ARG A 64 -6.37 -15.43 5.25
C ARG A 64 -6.51 -14.08 4.52
N LEU A 65 -7.59 -13.88 3.76
CA LEU A 65 -7.87 -12.61 3.10
C LEU A 65 -8.22 -11.51 4.11
N ALA A 66 -9.00 -11.83 5.14
CA ALA A 66 -9.32 -10.89 6.22
C ALA A 66 -8.05 -10.47 6.99
N GLU A 67 -7.18 -11.42 7.33
CA GLU A 67 -5.87 -11.16 7.93
C GLU A 67 -5.01 -10.28 7.02
N ARG A 68 -4.92 -10.58 5.73
CA ARG A 68 -4.19 -9.76 4.76
C ARG A 68 -4.77 -8.36 4.64
N LYS A 69 -6.09 -8.19 4.62
CA LYS A 69 -6.73 -6.87 4.58
C LYS A 69 -6.50 -6.09 5.89
N GLY A 70 -6.48 -6.77 7.04
CA GLY A 70 -6.13 -6.19 8.33
C GLY A 70 -4.67 -5.74 8.39
N THR A 71 -3.74 -6.57 7.92
CA THR A 71 -2.32 -6.24 7.84
C THR A 71 -2.05 -5.16 6.80
N LEU A 72 -2.72 -5.18 5.64
CA LEU A 72 -2.61 -4.11 4.64
C LEU A 72 -3.15 -2.80 5.17
N LYS A 73 -4.31 -2.74 5.84
CA LYS A 73 -4.78 -1.49 6.48
C LYS A 73 -3.81 -0.99 7.55
N LYS A 74 -3.18 -1.90 8.28
CA LYS A 74 -2.14 -1.57 9.26
C LYS A 74 -0.90 -1.03 8.53
N ILE A 75 -0.40 -1.73 7.52
CA ILE A 75 0.74 -1.36 6.68
C ILE A 75 0.46 -0.04 5.97
N GLU A 76 -0.72 0.20 5.43
CA GLU A 76 -1.11 1.44 4.74
C GLU A 76 -1.09 2.62 5.73
N LYS A 77 -1.63 2.40 6.94
CA LYS A 77 -1.55 3.36 8.05
C LYS A 77 -0.10 3.60 8.52
N TYR A 78 0.82 2.68 8.26
CA TYR A 78 2.26 2.83 8.45
C TYR A 78 3.01 3.25 7.17
N SER A 79 2.50 3.05 5.96
CA SER A 79 3.21 3.26 4.69
C SER A 79 3.10 4.71 4.26
N TRP A 80 2.02 5.40 4.63
CA TRP A 80 2.00 6.86 4.67
C TRP A 80 3.00 7.46 5.70
N ARG A 81 3.56 6.62 6.59
CA ARG A 81 4.64 7.01 7.52
C ARG A 81 6.01 6.45 7.14
N VAL A 82 6.10 5.65 6.08
CA VAL A 82 7.32 4.99 5.60
C VAL A 82 7.48 5.30 4.10
N HIS A 83 7.56 6.59 3.81
CA HIS A 83 8.47 7.09 2.77
C HIS A 83 9.73 7.60 3.45
N ASP A 84 10.46 6.70 4.11
CA ASP A 84 11.91 6.77 4.31
C ASP A 84 12.37 5.44 4.93
N ASN A 85 13.63 5.07 4.74
CA ASN A 85 14.26 3.83 5.23
C ASN A 85 13.91 2.51 4.51
N ARG A 86 14.39 2.41 3.28
CA ARG A 86 15.04 1.17 2.82
C ARG A 86 16.37 1.02 3.56
N ASP A 87 16.37 0.31 4.68
CA ASP A 87 17.60 -0.22 5.26
C ASP A 87 17.46 -1.73 5.46
N SER A 88 18.00 -2.46 4.50
CA SER A 88 18.33 -3.87 4.65
C SER A 88 19.49 -4.16 3.72
N ARG A 89 20.70 -3.80 4.14
CA ARG A 89 21.92 -4.44 3.65
C ARG A 89 22.98 -4.47 4.76
N THR A 90 23.37 -5.69 5.05
CA THR A 90 24.40 -6.11 6.00
C THR A 90 25.70 -5.30 5.87
N PRO A 91 26.47 -5.13 6.96
CA PRO A 91 27.81 -4.54 6.88
C PRO A 91 28.70 -5.53 6.13
N LYS A 92 28.96 -5.26 4.86
CA LYS A 92 30.07 -5.93 4.15
C LYS A 92 31.18 -4.90 4.04
N GLU A 93 32.24 -5.11 4.81
CA GLU A 93 33.54 -4.50 4.57
C GLU A 93 33.93 -4.79 3.13
N ARG A 94 33.73 -3.79 2.27
CA ARG A 94 34.31 -3.75 0.94
C ARG A 94 34.81 -2.33 0.75
N THR A 95 36.12 -2.22 0.83
CA THR A 95 36.90 -1.14 0.23
C THR A 95 36.35 -0.85 -1.18
N PRO A 96 35.90 0.38 -1.47
CA PRO A 96 35.49 0.73 -2.82
C PRO A 96 36.45 1.81 -3.37
N GLU A 97 37.30 1.40 -4.31
CA GLU A 97 37.38 2.13 -5.57
C GLU A 97 36.33 1.47 -6.50
N PRO A 98 35.68 2.08 -7.52
CA PRO A 98 35.63 3.45 -8.05
C PRO A 98 34.17 3.94 -8.37
N MET A 99 34.05 5.05 -9.12
CA MET A 99 32.88 5.75 -9.70
C MET A 99 32.11 6.76 -8.82
N GLU A 100 32.29 8.05 -9.16
CA GLU A 100 31.68 9.23 -8.55
C GLU A 100 30.16 9.27 -8.75
N ILE A 101 29.44 8.58 -7.88
CA ILE A 101 28.00 8.79 -7.71
C ILE A 101 27.83 10.13 -6.98
N GLY A 102 27.27 11.10 -7.69
CA GLY A 102 27.02 12.46 -7.20
C GLY A 102 26.48 12.45 -5.77
N THR A 103 27.10 13.26 -4.92
CA THR A 103 27.00 13.27 -3.45
C THR A 103 25.57 13.05 -2.91
N ILE A 104 25.16 11.80 -2.73
CA ILE A 104 23.98 11.47 -1.93
C ILE A 104 24.39 11.74 -0.48
N ARG A 105 24.01 12.91 0.04
CA ARG A 105 24.37 13.31 1.41
C ARG A 105 23.53 12.50 2.39
N ARG A 106 24.20 11.85 3.34
CA ARG A 106 23.57 11.16 4.46
C ARG A 106 22.70 12.16 5.26
N PRO A 107 21.48 11.79 5.66
CA PRO A 107 20.66 12.62 6.55
C PRO A 107 21.38 12.88 7.89
N LEU A 108 21.38 14.14 8.35
CA LEU A 108 21.97 14.52 9.64
C LEU A 108 21.17 13.91 10.80
N THR A 109 21.86 13.35 11.78
CA THR A 109 21.26 12.89 13.04
C THR A 109 20.75 14.08 13.87
N LYS A 110 19.90 13.81 14.87
CA LYS A 110 19.35 14.86 15.75
C LYS A 110 20.46 15.62 16.47
N ASP A 111 21.42 14.88 17.03
CA ASP A 111 22.55 15.45 17.77
C ASP A 111 23.44 16.29 16.86
N GLU A 112 23.66 15.84 15.62
CA GLU A 112 24.45 16.59 14.64
C GLU A 112 23.73 17.88 14.19
N LYS A 113 22.41 17.87 14.06
CA LYS A 113 21.62 19.08 13.81
C LYS A 113 21.75 20.08 14.95
N ASP A 114 21.70 19.62 16.19
CA ASP A 114 21.76 20.50 17.36
C ASP A 114 23.18 21.05 17.57
N LEU A 115 24.23 20.26 17.32
CA LEU A 115 25.61 20.74 17.29
C LEU A 115 25.81 21.80 16.21
N ARG A 116 25.28 21.58 15.00
CA ARG A 116 25.38 22.57 13.91
C ARG A 116 24.61 23.85 14.22
N ARG A 117 23.46 23.77 14.90
CA ARG A 117 22.72 24.94 15.38
C ARG A 117 23.50 25.72 16.43
N LYS A 118 24.05 25.03 17.44
CA LYS A 118 24.89 25.63 18.48
C LYS A 118 26.12 26.32 17.90
N ASN A 119 26.72 25.73 16.87
CA ASN A 119 27.93 26.23 16.23
C ASN A 119 27.67 27.20 15.06
N GLY A 120 26.41 27.59 14.80
CA GLY A 120 26.06 28.51 13.72
C GLY A 120 26.39 28.00 12.30
N GLN A 121 26.32 26.69 12.10
CA GLN A 121 26.64 26.00 10.85
C GLN A 121 25.40 25.65 10.04
N CYS A 122 25.54 25.70 8.71
CA CYS A 122 24.48 25.35 7.78
C CYS A 122 24.08 23.86 7.91
N LEU A 123 22.78 23.61 8.06
CA LEU A 123 22.22 22.25 8.07
C LEU A 123 22.31 21.53 6.71
N TYR A 124 22.64 22.23 5.63
CA TYR A 124 22.78 21.64 4.31
C TYR A 124 24.25 21.39 3.91
N CYS A 125 25.14 22.38 4.10
CA CYS A 125 26.54 22.31 3.67
C CYS A 125 27.57 22.31 4.82
N GLY A 126 27.16 22.47 6.08
CA GLY A 126 28.05 22.47 7.24
C GLY A 126 28.94 23.70 7.43
N ARG A 127 28.94 24.67 6.50
CA ARG A 127 29.73 25.91 6.62
C ARG A 127 29.14 26.86 7.66
N LYS A 128 30.01 27.57 8.38
CA LYS A 128 29.65 28.66 9.31
C LYS A 128 29.26 29.92 8.52
N GLY A 129 28.36 30.73 9.08
CA GLY A 129 28.01 32.04 8.53
C GLY A 129 26.85 32.06 7.53
N ASN A 130 26.24 30.91 7.22
CA ASN A 130 25.01 30.86 6.44
C ASN A 130 24.08 29.75 6.95
N PHE A 131 22.77 29.97 6.88
CA PHE A 131 21.78 28.94 7.20
C PHE A 131 21.38 28.16 5.94
N ALA A 132 20.62 27.07 6.13
CA ALA A 132 20.16 26.23 5.02
C ALA A 132 19.21 26.95 4.04
N LYS A 133 18.64 28.09 4.45
CA LYS A 133 17.83 28.98 3.60
C LYS A 133 18.70 29.77 2.62
N ASP A 134 19.86 30.24 3.09
CA ASP A 134 20.80 31.07 2.33
C ASP A 134 21.97 30.26 1.75
N CYS A 135 21.82 28.94 1.68
CA CYS A 135 22.88 28.07 1.22
C CYS A 135 22.99 28.10 -0.31
N ARG A 136 24.06 28.71 -0.84
CA ARG A 136 24.37 28.77 -2.28
C ARG A 136 24.46 27.40 -2.97
N ILE A 137 24.74 26.34 -2.21
CA ILE A 137 24.89 24.97 -2.73
C ILE A 137 23.54 24.24 -2.80
N LYS A 138 22.50 24.73 -2.10
CA LYS A 138 21.18 24.10 -2.12
C LYS A 138 20.48 24.42 -3.45
N PRO A 139 19.97 23.43 -4.19
CA PRO A 139 19.21 23.70 -5.40
C PRO A 139 17.97 24.53 -5.02
N LYS A 140 17.84 25.71 -5.63
CA LYS A 140 16.65 26.55 -5.45
C LYS A 140 15.48 25.83 -6.13
N ASN A 141 14.58 25.26 -5.33
CA ASN A 141 13.39 24.62 -5.84
C ASN A 141 12.51 25.71 -6.48
N LYS A 142 12.42 25.75 -7.81
CA LYS A 142 11.55 26.69 -8.54
C LYS A 142 10.10 26.22 -8.41
N GLN A 143 9.49 26.42 -7.25
CA GLN A 143 8.04 26.42 -7.15
C GLN A 143 7.56 27.82 -7.55
N GLY A 144 7.35 28.02 -8.85
CA GLY A 144 6.66 29.20 -9.34
C GLY A 144 5.20 29.19 -8.86
N PRO A 145 4.58 30.35 -8.63
CA PRO A 145 3.16 30.40 -8.26
C PRO A 145 2.32 29.90 -9.44
N VAL A 146 1.54 28.84 -9.22
CA VAL A 146 0.57 28.33 -10.19
C VAL A 146 -0.56 29.36 -10.27
N GLN A 147 -0.61 30.11 -11.37
CA GLN A 147 -1.73 31.01 -11.68
C GLN A 147 -2.98 30.16 -11.89
N LYS A 148 -4.01 30.39 -11.08
CA LYS A 148 -5.34 29.80 -11.27
C LYS A 148 -6.01 30.52 -12.44
N VAL A 149 -6.19 29.83 -13.56
CA VAL A 149 -7.01 30.31 -14.66
C VAL A 149 -8.47 30.01 -14.31
N ALA A 150 -9.28 31.04 -14.13
CA ALA A 150 -10.71 30.91 -13.94
C ALA A 150 -11.35 30.53 -15.30
N ALA A 151 -12.00 29.37 -15.34
CA ALA A 151 -12.89 29.00 -16.43
C ALA A 151 -14.18 29.81 -16.30
N ASN A 152 -14.61 30.46 -17.38
CA ASN A 152 -16.02 30.71 -17.67
C ASN A 152 -16.18 30.88 -19.20
N ALA A 153 -16.99 30.01 -19.78
CA ALA A 153 -17.71 30.13 -21.06
C ALA A 153 -19.22 30.08 -20.68
N PRO A 154 -20.22 30.45 -21.51
CA PRO A 154 -20.26 30.47 -22.99
C PRO A 154 -20.80 31.79 -23.60
N VAL A 155 -20.43 32.14 -24.83
CA VAL A 155 -21.19 32.04 -26.10
C VAL A 155 -22.60 32.66 -26.03
N GLU A 156 -22.74 33.87 -26.56
CA GLU A 156 -24.03 34.46 -26.96
C GLU A 156 -24.14 34.44 -28.50
N LEU A 157 -25.24 33.85 -28.98
CA LEU A 157 -25.72 33.89 -30.36
C LEU A 157 -26.57 35.16 -30.61
N GLU A 158 -26.38 35.71 -31.82
CA GLU A 158 -27.36 36.38 -32.69
C GLU A 158 -28.06 37.67 -32.20
N ASN A 159 -27.69 38.81 -32.81
CA ASN A 159 -28.39 39.38 -33.97
C ASN A 159 -27.56 40.49 -34.64
#